data_AF-A0AAV0X870-F1
#
_entry.id   AF-A0AAV0X870-F1
#
_cell.length_a   1.000
_cell.length_b   1.000
_cell.length_c   1.000
_cell.angle_alpha   90.00
_cell.angle_beta   90.00
_cell.angle_gamma   90.00
#
_symmetry.space_group_name_H-M   'P 1'
#
loop_
_entity.id
_entity.type
_entity.pdbx_description
1 polymer ?
#
loop_
_entity_poly.entity_id
_entity_poly.type
_entity_poly.pdbx_seq_one_letter_code
_entity_poly.pdbx_strand_id
1 'polypeptide(L)'
;MLVRYCVCLLFFYFIIMEFIKSEKGKDKLIYNGYMYTFEKFGTEEKSIWKCDQYKKMKCKGRIHSLNNEILKEIQHNHVQDSGNIEAAKAVNLIKNMATQNVDLSTRAVISSASTSVS
;
A
#
# COMPACT_ATOMS: atom_id res chain seq x y z
N MET A 1 -14.42 17.17 -26.52
CA MET A 1 -13.33 16.16 -26.51
C MET A 1 -12.17 16.49 -25.56
N LEU A 2 -11.96 17.73 -25.14
CA LEU A 2 -10.88 18.11 -24.20
C LEU A 2 -11.14 17.73 -22.73
N VAL A 3 -12.40 17.69 -22.29
CA VAL A 3 -12.77 17.36 -20.90
C VAL A 3 -12.42 15.90 -20.53
N ARG A 4 -12.54 14.96 -21.49
CA ARG A 4 -12.27 13.53 -21.24
C ARG A 4 -10.78 13.23 -21.03
N TYR A 5 -9.89 13.99 -21.68
CA TYR A 5 -8.44 13.92 -21.46
C TYR A 5 -8.02 14.55 -20.14
N CYS A 6 -8.65 15.65 -19.73
CA CYS A 6 -8.36 16.32 -18.46
C CYS A 6 -8.72 15.45 -17.24
N VAL A 7 -9.86 14.75 -17.29
CA VAL A 7 -10.27 13.80 -16.22
C VAL A 7 -9.39 12.54 -16.23
N CYS A 8 -9.02 12.00 -17.40
CA CYS A 8 -8.07 10.87 -17.48
C CYS A 8 -6.68 11.23 -16.89
N LEU A 9 -6.15 12.42 -17.18
CA LEU A 9 -4.86 12.87 -16.65
C LEU A 9 -4.88 13.04 -15.13
N LEU A 10 -6.01 13.48 -14.54
CA LEU A 10 -6.18 13.56 -13.09
C LEU A 10 -6.28 12.17 -12.42
N PHE A 11 -6.97 11.21 -13.06
CA PHE A 11 -7.03 9.83 -12.56
C PHE A 11 -5.67 9.13 -12.60
N PHE A 12 -4.83 9.39 -13.62
CA PHE A 12 -3.46 8.88 -13.67
C PHE A 12 -2.53 9.54 -12.64
N TYR A 13 -2.77 10.79 -12.25
CA TYR A 13 -1.95 11.51 -11.27
C TYR A 13 -2.22 11.12 -9.81
N PHE A 14 -3.36 10.45 -9.53
CA PHE A 14 -3.76 10.10 -8.16
C PHE A 14 -3.32 8.70 -7.70
N ILE A 15 -2.77 7.88 -8.61
CA ILE A 15 -2.32 6.52 -8.25
C ILE A 15 -0.86 6.57 -7.82
N ILE A 16 -0.67 6.84 -6.53
CA ILE A 16 0.64 6.86 -5.88
C ILE A 16 1.03 5.47 -5.34
N MET A 17 2.32 5.16 -5.38
CA MET A 17 2.86 4.03 -4.62
C MET A 17 3.08 4.45 -3.17
N GLU A 18 2.57 3.64 -2.25
CA GLU A 18 2.71 3.87 -0.82
C GLU A 18 3.25 2.62 -0.14
N PHE A 19 4.22 2.80 0.76
CA PHE A 19 4.82 1.70 1.51
C PHE A 19 4.36 1.72 2.96
N ILE A 20 3.92 0.56 3.44
CA ILE A 20 3.58 0.35 4.85
C ILE A 20 4.37 -0.84 5.39
N LYS A 21 4.47 -0.97 6.71
CA LYS A 21 5.04 -2.13 7.36
C LYS A 21 3.96 -3.17 7.65
N SER A 22 4.29 -4.43 7.40
CA SER A 22 3.52 -5.57 7.87
C SER A 22 3.64 -5.71 9.39
N GLU A 23 2.82 -6.58 9.99
CA GLU A 23 2.91 -6.90 11.41
C GLU A 23 4.31 -7.34 11.85
N LYS A 24 5.01 -8.09 10.98
CA LYS A 24 6.37 -8.58 11.20
C LYS A 24 7.46 -7.60 10.75
N GLY A 25 7.12 -6.33 10.50
CA GLY A 25 8.07 -5.27 10.13
C GLY A 25 8.59 -5.31 8.68
N LYS A 26 8.16 -6.27 7.86
CA LYS A 26 8.51 -6.32 6.43
C LYS A 26 7.70 -5.31 5.62
N ASP A 27 8.26 -4.77 4.54
CA ASP A 27 7.56 -3.85 3.65
C ASP A 27 6.40 -4.51 2.91
N LYS A 28 5.31 -3.76 2.81
CA LYS A 28 4.20 -3.98 1.89
C LYS A 28 4.06 -2.76 0.99
N LEU A 29 3.66 -3.01 -0.24
CA LEU A 29 3.33 -1.98 -1.21
C LEU A 29 1.80 -1.86 -1.32
N ILE A 30 1.29 -0.64 -1.31
CA ILE A 30 -0.08 -0.30 -1.69
C ILE A 30 0.00 0.40 -3.04
N TYR A 31 -0.75 -0.11 -4.01
CA TYR A 31 -0.85 0.49 -5.33
C TYR A 31 -2.19 0.13 -5.98
N ASN A 32 -2.85 1.13 -6.58
CA ASN A 32 -4.09 0.97 -7.32
C ASN A 32 -5.19 0.19 -6.58
N GLY A 33 -5.36 0.46 -5.27
CA GLY A 33 -6.37 -0.20 -4.44
C GLY A 33 -6.08 -1.66 -4.06
N TYR A 34 -4.84 -2.12 -4.26
CA TYR A 34 -4.40 -3.46 -3.85
C TYR A 34 -3.18 -3.40 -2.93
N MET A 35 -3.04 -4.40 -2.07
CA MET A 35 -1.87 -4.62 -1.24
C MET A 35 -0.99 -5.74 -1.77
N TYR A 36 0.31 -5.51 -1.70
CA TYR A 36 1.33 -6.44 -2.14
C TYR A 36 2.37 -6.67 -1.06
N THR A 37 2.99 -7.84 -1.08
CA THR A 37 4.13 -8.22 -0.25
C THR A 37 5.33 -8.47 -1.16
N PHE A 38 6.54 -8.20 -0.68
CA PHE A 38 7.74 -8.50 -1.46
C PHE A 38 7.81 -9.99 -1.79
N GLU A 39 8.02 -10.31 -3.07
CA GLU A 39 8.21 -11.68 -3.54
C GLU A 39 9.69 -11.97 -3.72
N LYS A 40 10.38 -11.18 -4.56
CA LYS A 40 11.80 -11.32 -4.88
C LYS A 40 12.29 -10.16 -5.74
N PHE A 41 13.60 -10.07 -5.92
CA PHE A 41 14.19 -9.30 -7.02
C PHE A 41 14.12 -10.10 -8.33
N GLY A 42 13.83 -9.42 -9.43
CA GLY A 42 13.91 -9.95 -10.78
C GLY A 42 15.21 -9.55 -11.47
N THR A 43 15.25 -9.71 -12.80
CA THR A 43 16.32 -9.17 -13.67
C THR A 43 16.45 -7.66 -13.48
N GLU A 44 17.69 -7.15 -13.51
CA GLU A 44 17.98 -5.70 -13.36
C GLU A 44 17.48 -5.13 -12.03
N GLU A 45 17.57 -5.89 -10.95
CA GLU A 45 17.20 -5.47 -9.58
C GLU A 45 15.76 -5.00 -9.39
N LYS A 46 14.88 -5.23 -10.37
CA LYS A 46 13.45 -4.89 -10.25
C LYS A 46 12.83 -5.63 -9.08
N SER A 47 12.13 -4.90 -8.21
CA SER A 47 11.38 -5.49 -7.13
C SER A 47 10.08 -6.07 -7.66
N ILE A 48 9.85 -7.36 -7.39
CA ILE A 48 8.60 -8.04 -7.72
C ILE A 48 7.79 -8.18 -6.43
N TRP A 49 6.58 -7.64 -6.47
CA TRP A 49 5.63 -7.64 -5.37
C TRP A 49 4.44 -8.50 -5.73
N LYS A 50 4.03 -9.37 -4.80
CA LYS A 50 2.86 -10.25 -4.96
C LYS A 50 1.66 -9.79 -4.20
N CYS A 51 0.48 -9.92 -4.81
CA CYS A 51 -0.79 -9.63 -4.14
C CYS A 51 -0.87 -10.38 -2.80
N ASP A 52 -1.30 -9.70 -1.74
CA ASP A 52 -1.40 -10.31 -0.42
C ASP A 52 -2.50 -11.39 -0.35
N GLN A 53 -3.49 -11.31 -1.24
CA GLN A 53 -4.53 -12.32 -1.43
C GLN A 53 -4.04 -13.54 -2.23
N TYR A 54 -2.77 -13.64 -2.60
CA TYR A 54 -2.21 -14.80 -3.31
C TYR A 54 -2.54 -16.13 -2.63
N LYS A 55 -2.47 -16.19 -1.29
CA LYS A 55 -2.76 -17.43 -0.56
C LYS A 55 -4.26 -17.70 -0.43
N LYS A 56 -5.04 -16.66 -0.08
CA LYS A 56 -6.49 -16.74 0.22
C LYS A 56 -7.33 -16.91 -1.04
N MET A 57 -7.06 -16.13 -2.08
CA MET A 57 -7.87 -16.05 -3.31
C MET A 57 -7.18 -16.67 -4.53
N LYS A 58 -6.00 -17.30 -4.34
CA LYS A 58 -5.13 -17.78 -5.43
C LYS A 58 -4.80 -16.69 -6.46
N CYS A 59 -4.79 -15.43 -6.02
CA CYS A 59 -4.59 -14.28 -6.88
C CYS A 59 -3.18 -14.25 -7.47
N LYS A 60 -3.09 -14.14 -8.79
CA LYS A 60 -1.80 -14.05 -9.51
C LYS A 60 -1.33 -12.62 -9.74
N GLY A 61 -2.02 -11.62 -9.20
CA GLY A 61 -1.66 -10.22 -9.35
C GLY A 61 -0.24 -9.93 -8.83
N ARG A 62 0.52 -9.15 -9.60
CA ARG A 62 1.92 -8.79 -9.34
C ARG A 62 2.19 -7.36 -9.77
N ILE A 63 3.08 -6.70 -9.05
CA ILE A 63 3.70 -5.44 -9.46
C ILE A 63 5.18 -5.65 -9.63
N HIS A 64 5.73 -5.13 -10.71
CA HIS A 64 7.17 -5.02 -10.93
C HIS A 64 7.51 -3.54 -10.83
N SER A 65 8.40 -3.18 -9.91
CA SER A 65 8.82 -1.81 -9.70
C SER A 65 10.34 -1.67 -9.76
N LEU A 66 10.80 -0.52 -10.20
CA LEU A 66 12.20 -0.11 -10.16
C LEU A 66 12.23 1.39 -9.82
N ASN A 67 13.11 1.82 -8.91
CA ASN A 67 13.28 3.22 -8.55
C ASN A 67 11.97 3.97 -8.23
N ASN A 68 11.06 3.34 -7.48
CA ASN A 68 9.74 3.88 -7.17
C ASN A 68 8.88 4.23 -8.41
N GLU A 69 9.06 3.50 -9.50
CA GLU A 69 8.16 3.51 -10.66
C GLU A 69 7.59 2.12 -10.94
N ILE A 70 6.36 2.08 -11.46
CA ILE A 70 5.69 0.84 -11.86
C ILE A 70 6.09 0.52 -13.29
N LEU A 71 6.78 -0.61 -13.46
CA LEU A 71 7.19 -1.11 -14.78
C LEU A 71 6.14 -2.03 -15.39
N LYS A 72 5.47 -2.83 -14.54
CA LYS A 72 4.49 -3.81 -15.00
C LYS A 72 3.50 -4.15 -13.90
N GLU A 73 2.24 -4.26 -14.29
CA GLU A 73 1.15 -4.79 -13.47
C GLU A 73 0.57 -6.06 -14.10
N ILE A 74 0.40 -7.09 -13.28
CA ILE A 74 -0.32 -8.31 -13.60
C ILE A 74 -1.68 -8.25 -12.91
N GLN A 75 -2.74 -8.51 -13.67
CA GLN A 75 -4.13 -8.36 -13.25
C GLN A 75 -4.53 -9.28 -12.08
N HIS A 76 -5.49 -8.80 -11.29
CA HIS A 76 -6.06 -9.52 -10.15
C HIS A 76 -7.30 -10.30 -10.56
N ASN A 77 -7.64 -11.31 -9.77
CA ASN A 77 -8.86 -12.11 -9.92
C ASN A 77 -9.90 -11.81 -8.82
N HIS A 78 -9.72 -10.71 -8.10
CA HIS A 78 -10.61 -10.25 -7.05
C HIS A 78 -10.70 -8.72 -7.09
N VAL A 79 -11.76 -8.20 -6.49
CA VAL A 79 -11.93 -6.76 -6.31
C VAL A 79 -10.97 -6.22 -5.25
N GLN A 80 -10.81 -4.90 -5.26
CA GLN A 80 -10.05 -4.16 -4.24
C GLN A 80 -10.73 -4.29 -2.87
N ASP A 81 -9.93 -4.25 -1.81
CA ASP A 81 -10.40 -4.30 -0.42
C ASP A 81 -9.94 -3.03 0.29
N SER A 82 -10.67 -1.93 0.07
CA SER A 82 -10.33 -0.61 0.61
C SER A 82 -10.37 -0.59 2.14
N GLY A 83 -11.33 -1.28 2.76
CA GLY A 83 -11.45 -1.35 4.21
C GLY A 83 -10.22 -2.00 4.87
N ASN A 84 -9.70 -3.08 4.27
CA ASN A 84 -8.46 -3.70 4.75
C ASN A 84 -7.24 -2.80 4.54
N ILE A 85 -7.18 -2.06 3.43
CA ILE A 85 -6.12 -1.07 3.17
C ILE A 85 -6.14 0.04 4.22
N GLU A 86 -7.30 0.63 4.47
CA GLU A 86 -7.49 1.71 5.44
C GLU A 86 -7.14 1.25 6.86
N ALA A 87 -7.60 0.07 7.27
CA ALA A 87 -7.24 -0.52 8.55
C ALA A 87 -5.73 -0.74 8.67
N ALA A 88 -5.08 -1.25 7.62
CA ALA A 88 -3.64 -1.45 7.61
C ALA A 88 -2.84 -0.13 7.72
N LYS A 89 -3.32 0.93 7.06
CA LYS A 89 -2.76 2.28 7.16
C LYS A 89 -2.92 2.87 8.56
N ALA A 90 -4.11 2.79 9.15
CA ALA A 90 -4.39 3.28 10.49
C ALA A 90 -3.49 2.59 11.54
N VAL A 91 -3.32 1.26 11.45
CA VAL A 91 -2.41 0.52 12.33
C VAL A 91 -0.95 0.95 12.14
N ASN A 92 -0.52 1.20 10.90
CA ASN A 92 0.83 1.69 10.63
C ASN A 92 1.07 3.08 11.21
N LEU A 93 0.08 3.97 11.11
CA LEU A 93 0.14 5.30 11.71
C LEU A 93 0.32 5.23 13.23
N ILE A 94 -0.48 4.41 13.91
CA ILE A 94 -0.36 4.18 15.37
C ILE A 94 1.04 3.66 15.73
N LYS A 95 1.58 2.70 14.96
CA LYS A 95 2.92 2.15 15.19
C LYS A 95 4.03 3.20 15.00
N ASN A 96 3.92 4.03 13.96
CA ASN A 96 4.87 5.10 13.69
C ASN A 96 4.83 6.14 14.82
N MET A 97 3.64 6.55 15.25
CA MET A 97 3.47 7.47 16.38
C MET A 97 4.03 6.90 17.67
N ALA A 98 3.78 5.62 17.97
CA ALA A 98 4.33 4.95 19.15
C ALA A 98 5.87 4.91 19.12
N THR A 99 6.46 4.69 17.95
CA THR A 99 7.92 4.63 17.78
C THR A 99 8.56 6.01 17.94
N GLN A 100 7.89 7.06 17.48
CA GLN A 100 8.35 8.44 17.60
C GLN A 100 8.14 9.03 19.01
N ASN A 101 7.17 8.51 19.77
CA ASN A 101 6.76 9.06 21.06
C ASN A 101 6.81 8.00 22.16
N VAL A 102 8.02 7.51 22.46
CA VAL A 102 8.25 6.41 23.41
C VAL A 102 7.81 6.72 24.84
N ASP A 103 7.75 8.01 25.20
CA ASP A 103 7.36 8.47 26.54
C ASP A 103 5.84 8.60 26.72
N LEU A 104 5.07 8.51 25.63
CA LEU A 104 3.61 8.63 25.70
C LEU A 104 2.97 7.32 26.12
N SER A 105 1.95 7.42 26.97
CA SER A 105 1.08 6.28 27.25
C SER A 105 0.38 5.79 25.97
N THR A 106 0.05 4.49 25.94
CA THR A 106 -0.69 3.89 24.82
C THR A 106 -1.99 4.62 24.51
N ARG A 107 -2.72 5.08 25.54
CA ARG A 107 -3.97 5.84 25.38
C ARG A 107 -3.72 7.17 24.65
N ALA A 108 -2.66 7.88 25.01
CA ALA A 108 -2.30 9.14 24.37
C ALA A 108 -1.96 8.93 22.89
N VAL A 109 -1.18 7.89 22.57
CA VAL A 109 -0.83 7.56 21.16
C VAL A 109 -2.08 7.26 20.33
N ILE A 110 -2.99 6.43 20.85
CA ILE A 110 -4.25 6.08 20.14
C ILE A 110 -5.12 7.32 19.94
N SER A 111 -5.23 8.17 20.96
CA SER A 111 -6.00 9.43 20.87
C SER A 111 -5.45 10.33 19.76
N SER A 112 -4.14 10.53 19.70
CA SER A 112 -3.48 11.35 18.67
C SER A 112 -3.69 10.79 17.26
N ALA A 113 -3.56 9.47 17.10
CA ALA A 113 -3.76 8.82 15.81
C ALA A 113 -5.21 8.93 15.32
N SER A 114 -6.19 8.82 16.23
CA SER A 114 -7.60 8.91 15.89
C SER A 114 -7.98 10.30 15.35
N THR A 115 -7.41 11.35 15.94
CA THR A 115 -7.60 12.73 15.48
C THR A 115 -7.05 12.98 14.08
N SER A 116 -5.96 12.31 13.68
CA SER A 116 -5.35 12.49 12.34
C SER A 116 -6.07 11.76 11.20
N VAL A 117 -6.96 10.82 11.52
CA VAL A 117 -7.74 10.05 10.53
C VAL A 117 -9.15 10.63 10.34
N SER A 118 -9.58 11.52 11.26
CA SER A 118 -10.87 12.23 11.21
C SER A 118 -10.79 13.48 10.34
#